data_AF-A0A853C581-F1
#
_entry.id   AF-A0A853C581-F1
#
_cell.length_a   1.000
_cell.length_b   1.000
_cell.length_c   1.000
_cell.angle_alpha   90.00
_cell.angle_beta   90.00
_cell.angle_gamma   90.00
#
_symmetry.space_group_name_H-M   'P 1'
#
loop_
_entity.id
_entity.type
_entity.pdbx_description
1 polymer ?
#
loop_
_entity_poly.entity_id
_entity_poly.type
_entity_poly.pdbx_seq_one_letter_code
_entity_poly.pdbx_strand_id
1 'polypeptide(L)'
;MYPHCNRPAEACDLDHVIPHAKGGVTCPCNLAPVCRGHHRLKTHRAGWAYRVLAPGIYHWRGRTGHQWLVTPGGTYALDTRPCPGTSTTDSTDPPDE
;
A
#
# COMPACT_ATOMS: atom_id res chain seq x y z
N MET A 1 -2.40 2.74 -10.11
CA MET A 1 -1.56 2.91 -8.92
C MET A 1 -1.33 1.55 -8.26
N TYR A 2 -0.13 1.00 -8.39
CA TYR A 2 0.35 -0.26 -7.81
C TYR A 2 1.87 -0.12 -7.57
N PRO A 3 2.49 -0.79 -6.58
CA PRO A 3 3.93 -0.64 -6.31
C PRO A 3 4.79 -0.77 -7.57
N HIS A 4 5.63 0.25 -7.82
CA HIS A 4 6.53 0.35 -8.99
C HIS A 4 5.83 0.37 -10.37
N CYS A 5 4.51 0.54 -10.43
CA CYS A 5 3.80 0.67 -11.70
C CYS A 5 3.92 2.10 -12.24
N ASN A 6 4.39 2.23 -13.47
CA ASN A 6 4.57 3.50 -14.17
C ASN A 6 3.44 3.85 -15.15
N ARG A 7 2.29 3.14 -15.10
CA ARG A 7 1.14 3.45 -15.95
C ARG A 7 0.43 4.71 -15.42
N PRO A 8 0.15 5.71 -16.29
CA PRO A 8 -0.58 6.91 -15.88
C PRO A 8 -1.99 6.56 -15.41
N ALA A 9 -2.54 7.37 -14.51
CA ALA A 9 -3.86 7.14 -13.92
C ALA A 9 -4.98 7.15 -14.97
N GLU A 10 -4.88 7.96 -16.02
CA GLU A 10 -5.88 8.04 -17.10
C GLU A 10 -5.98 6.76 -17.92
N ALA A 11 -4.93 5.94 -17.92
CA ALA A 11 -4.89 4.64 -18.59
C ALA A 11 -5.19 3.46 -17.64
N CYS A 12 -5.65 3.74 -16.42
CA CYS A 12 -6.00 2.73 -15.43
C CYS A 12 -7.51 2.46 -15.42
N ASP A 13 -7.89 1.25 -14.99
CA ASP A 13 -9.27 0.92 -14.68
C ASP A 13 -9.60 1.47 -13.27
N LEU A 14 -10.88 1.78 -13.00
CA LEU A 14 -11.35 2.06 -11.64
C LEU A 14 -11.56 0.75 -10.89
N ASP A 15 -10.77 0.53 -9.86
CA ASP A 15 -10.78 -0.68 -9.05
C ASP A 15 -11.40 -0.41 -7.69
N HIS A 16 -12.30 -1.29 -7.25
CA HIS A 16 -12.93 -1.21 -5.94
C HIS A 16 -11.94 -1.55 -4.83
N VAL A 17 -11.60 -0.60 -3.96
CA VAL A 17 -10.70 -0.80 -2.81
C VAL A 17 -11.18 -1.97 -1.96
N ILE A 18 -12.45 -1.91 -1.53
CA ILE A 18 -13.22 -3.04 -1.01
C ILE A 18 -13.96 -3.67 -2.19
N PRO A 19 -13.70 -4.93 -2.55
CA PRO A 19 -14.34 -5.55 -3.72
C PRO A 19 -15.86 -5.49 -3.67
N HIS A 20 -16.50 -5.21 -4.81
CA HIS A 20 -17.97 -5.16 -4.92
C HIS A 20 -18.63 -6.46 -4.42
N ALA A 21 -18.08 -7.62 -4.79
CA ALA A 21 -18.55 -8.93 -4.33
C ALA A 21 -18.45 -9.16 -2.80
N LYS A 22 -17.76 -8.27 -2.07
CA LYS A 22 -17.65 -8.27 -0.61
C LYS A 22 -18.44 -7.12 0.04
N GLY A 23 -19.39 -6.52 -0.68
CA GLY A 23 -20.22 -5.42 -0.20
C GLY A 23 -19.61 -4.03 -0.39
N GLY A 24 -18.53 -3.90 -1.17
CA GLY A 24 -17.96 -2.60 -1.51
C GLY A 24 -18.87 -1.77 -2.41
N VAL A 25 -19.21 -0.55 -1.99
CA VAL A 25 -20.04 0.37 -2.76
C VAL A 25 -19.30 0.92 -3.99
N THR A 26 -20.03 1.23 -5.05
CA THR A 26 -19.49 1.92 -6.23
C THR A 26 -19.60 3.43 -6.02
N CYS A 27 -18.62 4.02 -5.32
CA CYS A 27 -18.49 5.45 -5.08
C CYS A 27 -17.05 5.90 -5.32
N PRO A 28 -16.79 7.19 -5.56
CA PRO A 28 -15.42 7.73 -5.58
C PRO A 28 -14.63 7.40 -4.30
N CYS A 29 -15.33 7.25 -3.17
CA CYS A 29 -14.75 6.87 -1.88
C CYS A 29 -14.16 5.44 -1.82
N ASN A 30 -14.56 4.55 -2.74
CA ASN A 30 -14.15 3.15 -2.78
C ASN A 30 -13.53 2.78 -4.13
N LEU A 31 -13.29 3.74 -5.03
CA LEU A 31 -12.66 3.50 -6.32
C LEU A 31 -11.27 4.13 -6.34
N ALA A 32 -10.29 3.39 -6.85
CA ALA A 32 -8.96 3.91 -7.11
C ALA A 32 -8.45 3.47 -8.49
N PRO A 33 -7.63 4.29 -9.17
CA PRO A 33 -7.07 3.92 -10.45
C PRO A 33 -6.04 2.81 -10.27
N VAL A 34 -6.24 1.64 -10.89
CA VAL A 34 -5.28 0.53 -10.93
C VAL A 34 -5.16 0.05 -12.38
N CYS A 35 -3.93 -0.16 -12.87
CA CYS A 35 -3.77 -0.58 -14.25
C CYS A 35 -4.35 -1.99 -14.44
N ARG A 36 -4.87 -2.28 -15.63
CA ARG A 36 -5.58 -3.54 -15.92
C ARG A 36 -4.85 -4.80 -15.47
N GLY A 37 -3.54 -4.87 -15.70
CA GLY A 37 -2.72 -6.02 -15.30
C GLY A 37 -2.72 -6.24 -13.79
N HIS A 38 -2.50 -5.16 -13.03
CA HIS A 38 -2.47 -5.21 -11.58
C HIS A 38 -3.86 -5.33 -10.94
N HIS A 39 -4.90 -4.76 -11.56
CA HIS A 39 -6.28 -4.98 -11.15
C HIS A 39 -6.63 -6.47 -11.24
N ARG A 40 -6.33 -7.13 -12.37
CA ARG A 40 -6.51 -8.58 -12.52
C ARG A 40 -5.67 -9.38 -11.53
N LEU A 41 -4.44 -8.94 -11.27
CA LEU A 41 -3.57 -9.58 -10.27
C LEU A 41 -4.20 -9.53 -8.88
N LYS A 42 -4.70 -8.36 -8.45
CA LYS A 42 -5.40 -8.19 -7.17
C LYS A 42 -6.67 -9.04 -7.09
N THR A 43 -7.47 -9.05 -8.15
CA THR A 43 -8.77 -9.73 -8.17
C THR A 43 -8.63 -11.24 -8.20
N HIS A 44 -7.68 -11.79 -8.96
CA HIS A 44 -7.59 -13.23 -9.20
C HIS A 44 -6.47 -13.93 -8.43
N ARG A 45 -5.52 -13.20 -7.83
CA ARG A 45 -4.46 -13.80 -7.00
C ARG A 45 -4.67 -13.42 -5.54
N ALA A 46 -4.94 -14.42 -4.71
CA ALA A 46 -5.06 -14.25 -3.26
C ALA A 46 -3.80 -13.61 -2.66
N GLY A 47 -3.99 -12.70 -1.70
CA GLY A 47 -2.93 -12.08 -0.89
C GLY A 47 -2.56 -10.66 -1.30
N TRP A 48 -3.15 -10.11 -2.37
CA TRP A 48 -3.03 -8.68 -2.70
C TRP A 48 -4.19 -7.88 -2.09
N ALA A 49 -3.86 -6.81 -1.39
CA ALA A 49 -4.83 -5.86 -0.86
C ALA A 49 -4.17 -4.49 -0.70
N TYR A 50 -4.99 -3.44 -0.65
CA TYR A 50 -4.50 -2.11 -0.30
C TYR A 50 -5.55 -1.31 0.44
N ARG A 51 -5.11 -0.21 1.06
CA ARG A 51 -5.94 0.83 1.66
C ARG A 51 -5.58 2.17 1.07
N VAL A 52 -6.57 3.06 0.99
CA VAL A 52 -6.36 4.48 0.67
C VAL A 52 -6.05 5.19 1.97
N LEU A 53 -4.89 5.83 2.07
CA LEU A 53 -4.50 6.63 3.25
C LEU A 53 -4.87 8.09 3.07
N ALA A 54 -4.71 8.60 1.85
CA ALA A 54 -5.12 9.94 1.41
C ALA A 54 -5.29 9.91 -0.12
N PRO A 55 -5.85 10.95 -0.75
CA PRO A 55 -5.88 11.04 -2.22
C PRO A 55 -4.49 10.85 -2.82
N GLY A 56 -4.33 9.85 -3.67
CA GLY A 56 -3.04 9.53 -4.30
C GLY A 56 -2.03 8.78 -3.40
N ILE A 57 -2.36 8.52 -2.13
CA ILE A 57 -1.49 7.82 -1.16
C ILE A 57 -2.13 6.49 -0.77
N TYR A 58 -1.41 5.40 -1.05
CA TYR A 58 -1.93 4.04 -0.88
C TYR A 58 -0.94 3.17 -0.11
N HIS A 59 -1.48 2.40 0.83
CA HIS A 59 -0.75 1.35 1.51
C HIS A 59 -1.09 0.00 0.88
N TRP A 60 -0.14 -0.62 0.20
CA TRP A 60 -0.27 -1.92 -0.45
C TRP A 60 0.32 -3.03 0.42
N ARG A 61 -0.34 -4.19 0.41
CA ARG A 61 0.17 -5.43 0.97
C ARG A 61 0.15 -6.52 -0.09
N GLY A 62 1.31 -7.17 -0.26
CA GLY A 62 1.52 -8.30 -1.15
C GLY A 62 1.31 -9.65 -0.47
N ARG A 63 1.33 -10.70 -1.30
CA ARG A 63 1.03 -12.07 -0.88
C ARG A 63 1.99 -12.62 0.18
N THR A 64 3.24 -12.20 0.11
CA THR A 64 4.35 -12.63 0.99
C THR A 64 4.50 -11.73 2.22
N GLY A 65 3.53 -10.87 2.51
CA GLY A 65 3.55 -9.98 3.67
C GLY A 65 4.27 -8.65 3.45
N HIS A 66 4.97 -8.51 2.32
CA HIS A 66 5.59 -7.25 1.92
C HIS A 66 4.56 -6.12 1.80
N GLN A 67 4.99 -4.92 2.16
CA GLN A 67 4.20 -3.72 2.30
C GLN A 67 4.90 -2.57 1.60
N TRP A 68 4.09 -1.74 0.95
CA TRP A 68 4.57 -0.56 0.24
C TRP A 68 3.67 0.63 0.52
N LEU A 69 4.29 1.76 0.77
CA LEU A 69 3.66 3.07 0.64
C LEU A 69 3.87 3.54 -0.78
N VAL A 70 2.80 3.95 -1.44
CA VAL A 70 2.92 4.51 -2.78
C VAL A 70 2.21 5.84 -2.85
N THR A 71 2.93 6.81 -3.39
CA THR A 71 2.61 8.22 -3.44
C THR A 71 2.84 8.75 -4.86
N PRO A 72 2.41 9.98 -5.18
CA PRO A 72 2.81 10.63 -6.42
C PRO A 72 4.34 10.77 -6.58
N GLY A 73 5.09 10.83 -5.47
CA GLY A 73 6.55 10.94 -5.46
C GLY A 73 7.29 9.61 -5.62
N GLY A 74 6.59 8.47 -5.57
CA GLY A 74 7.21 7.16 -5.75
C GLY A 74 6.64 6.07 -4.85
N THR A 75 7.28 4.89 -4.93
CA THR A 75 6.99 3.70 -4.12
C THR A 75 8.09 3.51 -3.08
N TYR A 76 7.71 3.31 -1.83
CA TYR A 76 8.59 3.08 -0.69
C TYR A 76 8.23 1.76 -0.03
N ALA A 77 9.20 0.86 0.16
CA ALA A 77 8.98 -0.37 0.93
C ALA A 77 8.83 -0.02 2.42
N LEU A 78 7.81 -0.58 3.06
CA LEU A 78 7.60 -0.46 4.51
C LEU A 78 8.11 -1.70 5.28
N ASP A 79 8.71 -2.64 4.55
CA ASP A 79 9.31 -3.86 5.07
C ASP A 79 10.61 -3.54 5.79
N THR A 80 10.53 -2.89 6.95
CA THR A 80 11.65 -2.86 7.85
C THR A 80 11.80 -4.26 8.44
N ARG A 81 12.63 -5.11 7.82
CA ARG A 81 13.42 -5.99 8.67
C ARG A 81 14.25 -5.05 9.54
N PRO A 82 14.14 -5.09 10.88
CA PRO A 82 15.17 -4.50 11.71
C PRO A 82 16.48 -5.11 11.21
N CYS A 83 17.48 -4.28 10.93
CA CYS A 83 18.82 -4.79 10.84
C CYS A 83 19.09 -5.49 12.19
N PRO A 84 19.48 -6.78 12.24
CA PRO A 84 19.91 -7.38 13.50
C PRO A 84 21.19 -6.67 13.93
N GLY A 85 21.04 -5.56 14.67
CA GLY A 85 22.14 -4.68 15.03
C GLY A 85 21.72 -3.29 15.53
N THR A 86 20.50 -2.83 15.25
CA THR A 86 20.04 -1.54 15.79
C THR A 86 19.30 -1.76 17.11
N SER A 87 20.06 -2.16 18.15
CA SER A 87 19.65 -1.96 19.53
C SER A 87 19.52 -0.45 19.72
N THR A 88 18.29 0.05 19.74
CA THR A 88 18.04 1.40 20.28
C THR A 88 18.26 1.27 21.78
N THR A 89 19.44 1.64 22.25
CA THR A 89 19.67 1.83 23.67
C THR A 89 18.84 3.04 24.07
N ASP A 90 17.70 2.77 24.70
CA ASP A 90 16.98 3.76 25.49
C ASP A 90 17.88 4.11 26.69
N SER A 91 18.77 5.08 26.51
CA SER A 91 19.48 5.71 27.62
C SER A 91 18.56 6.75 28.23
N THR A 92 17.66 6.30 29.09
CA THR A 92 17.13 7.13 30.17
C THR A 92 18.22 7.17 31.25
N ASP A 93 19.15 8.12 31.16
CA ASP A 93 19.93 8.51 32.34
C ASP A 93 19.07 9.43 33.21
N PRO A 94 18.91 9.15 34.51
CA PRO A 94 18.35 10.14 35.44
C PRO A 94 19.31 11.32 35.60
N PRO A 95 18.82 12.53 35.90
CA PRO A 95 19.71 13.64 36.24
C PRO A 95 20.40 13.34 37.59
N ASP A 96 21.73 13.45 37.61
CA ASP A 96 22.49 13.59 38.85
C ASP A 96 22.18 14.96 39.47
N GLU A 97 21.74 14.90 40.73
CA GLU A 97 21.64 15.91 41.82
C GLU A 97 21.32 17.38 41.49
#